data_AF-A0A444R243-F1
#
_entry.id   AF-A0A444R243-F1
#
_cell.length_a   1.000
_cell.length_b   1.000
_cell.length_c   1.000
_cell.angle_alpha   90.00
_cell.angle_beta   90.00
_cell.angle_gamma   90.00
#
_symmetry.space_group_name_H-M   'P 1'
#
loop_
_entity.id
_entity.type
_entity.pdbx_description
1 polymer ?
#
loop_
_entity_poly.entity_id
_entity_poly.type
_entity_poly.pdbx_seq_one_letter_code
_entity_poly.pdbx_strand_id
1 'polypeptide(L)'
;QINADNVHKLKEAWVFRTGDVKQPNDPGEITNEVTPIKVGDTLYLCTAHQRLFALDAASGKEKWHYDPELKTNESFQHVTCRGVSYHEAKAETASPEVMADCPRRIILPVNDGRLIAINAENGKLCETFANKGVLNLQSNMPDTKPGLYEPTSPPIITDKTIVMAGSVTDNFSTRETSGVIRGFDVNTGELLWAFDPGAKDPNAIPSDEHTFTFNSPNSWAPAAYDAKLDLVYLPMGVTTPDIWGGNRTPEQERYASSILALNATTGKLAWS
;
A
#
# COMPACT_ATOMS: atom_id res chain seq x y z
N GLN A 1 5.63 15.84 -27.95
CA GLN A 1 5.50 14.38 -28.09
C GLN A 1 6.88 13.80 -28.39
N ILE A 2 7.26 12.69 -27.77
CA ILE A 2 8.57 12.03 -27.91
C ILE A 2 8.40 10.74 -28.73
N ASN A 3 9.32 10.47 -29.66
CA ASN A 3 9.38 9.23 -30.45
C ASN A 3 10.84 8.93 -30.87
N ALA A 4 11.05 7.81 -31.58
CA ALA A 4 12.38 7.38 -32.02
C ALA A 4 13.13 8.44 -32.85
N ASP A 5 12.40 9.23 -33.65
CA ASP A 5 12.98 10.23 -34.55
C ASP A 5 13.42 11.51 -33.82
N ASN A 6 12.93 11.77 -32.60
CA ASN A 6 13.19 13.03 -31.90
C ASN A 6 13.75 12.88 -30.47
N VAL A 7 13.90 11.66 -29.94
CA VAL A 7 14.38 11.42 -28.57
C VAL A 7 15.76 12.04 -28.31
N HIS A 8 16.61 12.12 -29.33
CA HIS A 8 17.92 12.77 -29.24
C HIS A 8 17.86 14.28 -28.96
N LYS A 9 16.67 14.90 -29.07
CA LYS A 9 16.42 16.32 -28.74
C LYS A 9 15.89 16.52 -27.33
N LEU A 10 15.67 15.44 -26.57
CA LEU A 10 15.14 15.52 -25.21
C LEU A 10 16.12 16.29 -24.32
N LYS A 11 15.57 17.17 -23.49
CA LYS A 11 16.31 17.95 -22.48
C LYS A 11 15.54 17.89 -21.18
N GLU A 12 16.27 18.05 -20.08
CA GLU A 12 15.67 18.24 -18.77
C GLU A 12 14.74 19.46 -18.80
N ALA A 13 13.49 19.28 -18.34
CA ALA A 13 12.51 20.36 -18.25
C ALA A 13 12.60 21.07 -16.88
N TRP A 14 12.70 20.29 -15.81
CA TRP A 14 12.83 20.75 -14.44
C TRP A 14 13.37 19.63 -13.54
N VAL A 15 13.82 19.99 -12.35
CA VAL A 15 14.26 19.06 -11.29
C VAL A 15 13.57 19.44 -9.99
N PHE A 16 12.98 18.45 -9.33
CA PHE A 16 12.50 18.57 -7.96
C PHE A 16 13.45 17.84 -7.01
N ARG A 17 13.85 18.49 -5.93
CA ARG A 17 14.68 17.89 -4.88
C ARG A 17 13.81 17.72 -3.64
N THR A 18 13.52 16.47 -3.31
CA THR A 18 12.64 16.11 -2.18
C THR A 18 13.20 16.51 -0.83
N GLY A 19 14.53 16.66 -0.73
CA GLY A 19 15.24 16.86 0.54
C GLY A 19 15.20 15.62 1.44
N ASP A 20 14.66 14.50 0.96
CA ASP A 20 14.59 13.27 1.73
C ASP A 20 15.90 12.50 1.60
N VAL A 21 16.56 12.31 2.74
CA VAL A 21 17.90 11.73 2.84
C VAL A 21 17.94 10.77 4.02
N LYS A 22 18.86 9.80 3.95
CA LYS A 22 19.07 8.83 5.04
C LYS A 22 19.36 9.54 6.37
N GLN A 23 18.60 9.16 7.39
CA GLN A 23 18.72 9.60 8.77
C GLN A 23 19.54 8.60 9.60
N PRO A 24 20.05 9.00 10.78
CA PRO A 24 20.87 8.12 11.62
C PRO A 24 20.17 6.83 12.08
N ASN A 25 18.85 6.88 12.30
CA ASN A 25 18.06 5.74 12.81
C ASN A 25 17.43 4.90 11.70
N ASP A 26 17.72 5.20 10.43
CA ASP A 26 17.19 4.44 9.31
C ASP A 26 17.86 3.07 9.21
N PRO A 27 17.15 2.07 8.67
CA PRO A 27 17.74 0.78 8.41
C PRO A 27 18.91 0.86 7.41
N GLY A 28 19.61 -0.25 7.26
CA GLY A 28 20.69 -0.39 6.28
C GLY A 28 20.23 0.03 4.88
N GLU A 29 19.04 -0.41 4.49
CA GLU A 29 18.45 -0.22 3.17
C GLU A 29 17.40 0.91 3.15
N ILE A 30 17.65 1.92 2.31
CA ILE A 30 16.72 3.01 2.01
C ILE A 30 16.63 3.15 0.49
N THR A 31 15.42 3.06 -0.07
CA THR A 31 15.26 2.98 -1.54
C THR A 31 14.27 4.02 -2.08
N ASN A 32 14.62 4.58 -3.24
CA ASN A 32 13.75 5.44 -4.04
C ASN A 32 13.18 4.64 -5.22
N GLU A 33 12.09 3.92 -4.97
CA GLU A 33 11.43 3.05 -5.96
C GLU A 33 10.12 3.63 -6.51
N VAL A 34 9.81 4.88 -6.15
CA VAL A 34 8.56 5.53 -6.50
C VAL A 34 8.35 5.61 -8.01
N THR A 35 7.18 5.18 -8.46
CA THR A 35 6.61 5.58 -9.75
C THR A 35 5.56 6.68 -9.50
N PRO A 36 5.83 7.96 -9.83
CA PRO A 36 4.88 9.04 -9.63
C PRO A 36 3.60 8.86 -10.45
N ILE A 37 2.47 9.36 -9.94
CA ILE A 37 1.21 9.41 -10.67
C ILE A 37 0.87 10.85 -11.06
N LYS A 38 0.35 11.06 -12.28
CA LYS A 38 -0.16 12.36 -12.73
C LYS A 38 -1.68 12.32 -12.86
N VAL A 39 -2.37 13.22 -12.19
CA VAL A 39 -3.81 13.42 -12.32
C VAL A 39 -4.08 14.89 -12.61
N GLY A 40 -4.76 15.17 -13.73
CA GLY A 40 -4.88 16.54 -14.23
C GLY A 40 -3.50 17.20 -14.39
N ASP A 41 -3.33 18.39 -13.82
CA ASP A 41 -2.06 19.14 -13.85
C ASP A 41 -1.19 18.96 -12.60
N THR A 42 -1.45 17.91 -11.81
CA THR A 42 -0.70 17.61 -10.59
C THR A 42 0.03 16.28 -10.72
N LEU A 43 1.31 16.27 -10.35
CA LEU A 43 2.13 15.08 -10.19
C LEU A 43 2.25 14.76 -8.70
N TYR A 44 1.94 13.54 -8.30
CA TYR A 44 2.07 13.06 -6.92
C TYR A 44 3.19 12.05 -6.82
N LEU A 45 4.07 12.21 -5.83
CA LEU A 45 5.11 11.24 -5.51
C LEU A 45 5.31 11.12 -4.00
N CYS A 46 5.67 9.93 -3.55
CA CYS A 46 6.17 9.69 -2.21
C CYS A 46 7.70 9.56 -2.23
N THR A 47 8.29 9.68 -1.04
CA THR A 47 9.73 9.51 -0.81
C THR A 47 9.99 8.26 0.03
N ALA A 48 11.26 7.96 0.33
CA ALA A 48 11.63 6.81 1.16
C ALA A 48 10.95 6.89 2.55
N HIS A 49 10.91 8.07 3.19
CA HIS A 49 10.19 8.31 4.44
C HIS A 49 8.69 8.61 4.26
N GLN A 50 8.12 8.24 3.11
CA GLN A 50 6.71 8.40 2.76
C GLN A 50 6.19 9.84 2.85
N ARG A 51 7.08 10.85 2.78
CA ARG A 51 6.65 12.23 2.53
C ARG A 51 5.99 12.29 1.16
N LEU A 52 4.74 12.72 1.10
CA LEU A 52 3.96 12.86 -0.11
C LEU A 52 4.06 14.30 -0.62
N PHE A 53 4.45 14.47 -1.87
CA PHE A 53 4.50 15.75 -2.55
C PHE A 53 3.47 15.80 -3.66
N ALA A 54 2.80 16.95 -3.78
CA ALA A 54 2.02 17.33 -4.95
C ALA A 54 2.75 18.46 -5.67
N LEU A 55 3.10 18.23 -6.93
CA LEU A 55 3.82 19.17 -7.77
C LEU A 55 2.94 19.62 -8.93
N ASP A 56 3.13 20.85 -9.39
CA ASP A 56 2.70 21.27 -10.72
C ASP A 56 3.44 20.46 -11.78
N ALA A 57 2.70 19.70 -12.59
CA ALA A 57 3.30 18.74 -13.52
C ALA A 57 4.12 19.41 -14.64
N ALA A 58 3.83 20.68 -14.97
CA ALA A 58 4.52 21.41 -16.02
C ALA A 58 5.83 22.04 -15.54
N SER A 59 5.86 22.55 -14.30
CA SER A 59 7.00 23.32 -13.77
C SER A 59 7.82 22.60 -12.70
N GLY A 60 7.29 21.53 -12.10
CA GLY A 60 7.90 20.85 -10.96
C GLY A 60 7.80 21.63 -9.64
N LYS A 61 7.08 22.77 -9.63
CA LYS A 61 6.87 23.58 -8.42
C LYS A 61 5.96 22.84 -7.45
N GLU A 62 6.36 22.78 -6.19
CA GLU A 62 5.54 22.23 -5.12
C GLU A 62 4.24 23.03 -4.94
N LYS A 63 3.10 22.31 -4.91
CA LYS A 63 1.79 22.83 -4.53
C LYS A 63 1.56 22.68 -3.03
N TRP A 64 1.82 21.48 -2.53
CA TRP A 64 1.77 21.13 -1.12
C TRP A 64 2.56 19.83 -0.89
N HIS A 65 2.88 19.55 0.37
CA HIS A 65 3.38 18.25 0.80
C HIS A 65 2.73 17.83 2.12
N TYR A 66 2.80 16.54 2.42
CA TYR A 66 2.38 15.93 3.67
C TYR A 66 3.52 15.04 4.19
N ASP A 67 3.95 15.27 5.43
CA ASP A 67 4.92 14.39 6.12
C ASP A 67 4.14 13.51 7.11
N PRO A 68 4.11 12.17 6.93
CA PRO A 68 3.46 11.27 7.88
C PRO A 68 4.23 11.16 9.21
N GLU A 69 5.40 11.77 9.31
CA GLU A 69 6.34 11.69 10.42
C GLU A 69 6.73 10.25 10.79
N LEU A 70 7.00 9.42 9.78
CA LEU A 70 7.43 8.04 9.99
C LEU A 70 8.61 7.99 10.97
N LYS A 71 8.45 7.21 12.05
CA LYS A 71 9.52 6.94 13.01
C LYS A 71 10.19 5.64 12.62
N THR A 72 11.29 5.76 11.89
CA THR A 72 12.10 4.62 11.46
C THR A 72 12.90 4.04 12.62
N ASN A 73 13.24 2.76 12.50
CA ASN A 73 14.16 2.07 13.37
C ASN A 73 15.12 1.25 12.50
N GLU A 74 16.36 1.05 12.97
CA GLU A 74 17.36 0.23 12.28
C GLU A 74 16.89 -1.20 12.00
N SER A 75 15.90 -1.70 12.76
CA SER A 75 15.30 -3.03 12.60
C SER A 75 14.26 -3.14 11.48
N PHE A 76 13.87 -2.04 10.83
CA PHE A 76 13.01 -2.11 9.65
C PHE A 76 13.78 -2.83 8.54
N GLN A 77 13.10 -3.62 7.70
CA GLN A 77 13.80 -4.30 6.62
C GLN A 77 14.26 -3.28 5.58
N HIS A 78 13.37 -2.35 5.22
CA HIS A 78 13.64 -1.31 4.25
C HIS A 78 12.68 -0.13 4.42
N VAL A 79 13.19 1.08 4.29
CA VAL A 79 12.38 2.31 4.23
C VAL A 79 12.19 2.67 2.76
N THR A 80 11.00 2.37 2.25
CA THR A 80 10.69 2.36 0.82
C THR A 80 9.27 2.84 0.55
N CYS A 81 9.10 3.63 -0.51
CA CYS A 81 7.80 3.86 -1.12
C CYS A 81 7.85 3.62 -2.63
N ARG A 82 6.96 2.75 -3.13
CA ARG A 82 6.86 2.43 -4.57
C ARG A 82 5.83 3.28 -5.31
N GLY A 83 4.96 3.99 -4.58
CA GLY A 83 3.94 4.82 -5.18
C GLY A 83 2.78 5.11 -4.23
N VAL A 84 1.82 5.86 -4.75
CA VAL A 84 0.54 6.16 -4.11
C VAL A 84 -0.59 5.88 -5.08
N SER A 85 -1.81 5.76 -4.57
CA SER A 85 -2.99 5.56 -5.40
C SER A 85 -3.92 6.76 -5.33
N TYR A 86 -4.72 6.98 -6.38
CA TYR A 86 -5.70 8.06 -6.44
C TYR A 86 -7.12 7.47 -6.46
N HIS A 87 -8.04 8.15 -5.78
CA HIS A 87 -9.47 7.87 -5.84
C HIS A 87 -10.25 9.18 -6.00
N GLU A 88 -11.25 9.17 -6.87
CA GLU A 88 -12.25 10.23 -7.00
C GLU A 88 -13.62 9.68 -6.64
N ALA A 89 -14.18 10.18 -5.53
CA ALA A 89 -15.49 9.83 -5.06
C ALA A 89 -16.57 10.29 -6.05
N LYS A 90 -17.60 9.45 -6.20
CA LYS A 90 -18.75 9.71 -7.05
C LYS A 90 -19.97 9.95 -6.17
N ALA A 91 -20.80 10.94 -6.53
CA ALA A 91 -21.99 11.29 -5.74
C ALA A 91 -23.00 10.13 -5.62
N GLU A 92 -22.94 9.15 -6.54
CA GLU A 92 -23.78 7.96 -6.53
C GLU A 92 -23.34 6.92 -5.48
N THR A 93 -22.08 6.94 -5.04
CA THR A 93 -21.50 5.91 -4.17
C THR A 93 -20.87 6.45 -2.88
N ALA A 94 -20.70 7.76 -2.76
CA ALA A 94 -20.15 8.41 -1.59
C ALA A 94 -21.19 9.31 -0.90
N SER A 95 -21.11 9.43 0.42
CA SER A 95 -21.99 10.32 1.18
C SER A 95 -21.68 11.79 0.88
N PRO A 96 -22.64 12.72 1.08
CA PRO A 96 -22.39 14.15 0.94
C PRO A 96 -21.22 14.66 1.79
N GLU A 97 -21.00 14.08 2.96
CA GLU A 97 -19.88 14.44 3.85
C GLU A 97 -18.54 14.07 3.20
N VAL A 98 -18.43 12.86 2.64
CA VAL A 98 -17.22 12.42 1.91
C VAL A 98 -16.95 13.32 0.70
N MET A 99 -18.01 13.67 -0.05
CA MET A 99 -17.89 14.57 -1.20
C MET A 99 -17.48 16.00 -0.81
N ALA A 100 -17.89 16.48 0.37
CA ALA A 100 -17.53 17.81 0.86
C ALA A 100 -16.12 17.87 1.45
N ASP A 101 -15.68 16.80 2.11
CA ASP A 101 -14.37 16.70 2.78
C ASP A 101 -13.25 16.29 1.82
N CYS A 102 -13.44 15.18 1.10
CA CYS A 102 -12.38 14.54 0.32
C CYS A 102 -12.87 13.90 -0.99
N PRO A 103 -13.42 14.71 -1.93
CA PRO A 103 -13.95 14.19 -3.19
C PRO A 103 -12.84 13.57 -4.06
N ARG A 104 -11.60 14.03 -3.90
CA ARG A 104 -10.41 13.49 -4.56
C ARG A 104 -9.35 13.25 -3.52
N ARG A 105 -8.80 12.05 -3.48
CA ARG A 105 -7.85 11.66 -2.44
C ARG A 105 -6.69 10.84 -2.98
N ILE A 106 -5.54 11.06 -2.38
CA ILE A 106 -4.36 10.22 -2.50
C ILE A 106 -4.35 9.25 -1.32
N ILE A 107 -4.15 7.98 -1.61
CA ILE A 107 -3.99 6.92 -0.61
C ILE A 107 -2.50 6.62 -0.49
N LEU A 108 -1.94 6.92 0.69
CA LEU A 108 -0.53 6.81 1.02
C LEU A 108 -0.33 5.66 2.03
N PRO A 109 0.29 4.54 1.63
CA PRO A 109 0.76 3.55 2.58
C PRO A 109 2.03 4.03 3.30
N VAL A 110 2.16 3.71 4.58
CA VAL A 110 3.30 4.09 5.43
C VAL A 110 3.87 2.87 6.15
N ASN A 111 5.20 2.70 6.14
CA ASN A 111 5.89 1.50 6.64
C ASN A 111 5.66 1.16 8.12
N ASP A 112 5.05 2.03 8.91
CA ASP A 112 4.61 1.72 10.28
C ASP A 112 3.23 1.01 10.34
N GLY A 113 2.62 0.71 9.19
CA GLY A 113 1.32 0.06 9.09
C GLY A 113 0.15 1.05 9.09
N ARG A 114 0.38 2.33 8.83
CA ARG A 114 -0.71 3.27 8.51
C ARG A 114 -1.04 3.25 7.03
N LEU A 115 -2.31 3.42 6.71
CA LEU A 115 -2.80 3.81 5.40
C LEU A 115 -3.52 5.15 5.52
N ILE A 116 -3.03 6.17 4.83
CA ILE A 116 -3.46 7.55 5.04
C ILE A 116 -4.20 8.05 3.80
N ALA A 117 -5.40 8.59 3.98
CA ALA A 117 -6.16 9.26 2.93
C ALA A 117 -5.97 10.78 3.05
N ILE A 118 -5.47 11.38 1.96
CA ILE A 118 -5.07 12.79 1.90
C ILE A 118 -5.81 13.46 0.75
N ASN A 119 -6.45 14.60 1.00
CA ASN A 119 -7.14 15.38 -0.01
C ASN A 119 -6.15 15.82 -1.11
N ALA A 120 -6.45 15.41 -2.34
CA ALA A 120 -5.56 15.55 -3.48
C ALA A 120 -5.34 17.02 -3.89
N GLU A 121 -6.21 17.94 -3.49
CA GLU A 121 -6.12 19.35 -3.85
C GLU A 121 -5.35 20.19 -2.83
N ASN A 122 -5.45 19.86 -1.54
CA ASN A 122 -4.93 20.73 -0.47
C ASN A 122 -3.97 20.05 0.53
N GLY A 123 -3.74 18.73 0.43
CA GLY A 123 -2.80 18.01 1.28
C GLY A 123 -3.27 17.76 2.71
N LYS A 124 -4.53 18.08 3.06
CA LYS A 124 -5.11 17.78 4.38
C LYS A 124 -5.59 16.34 4.45
N LEU A 125 -5.67 15.78 5.66
CA LEU A 125 -6.29 14.48 5.87
C LEU A 125 -7.77 14.50 5.46
N CYS A 126 -8.25 13.40 4.86
CA CYS A 126 -9.68 13.18 4.66
C CYS A 126 -10.32 12.79 6.00
N GLU A 127 -10.89 13.74 6.73
CA GLU A 127 -11.43 13.49 8.09
C GLU A 127 -12.57 12.46 8.11
N THR A 128 -13.26 12.26 6.99
CA THR A 128 -14.34 11.29 6.81
C THR A 128 -13.87 9.84 6.59
N PHE A 129 -12.57 9.61 6.38
CA PHE A 129 -12.01 8.28 6.14
C PHE A 129 -11.43 7.66 7.41
N ALA A 130 -11.82 6.43 7.74
CA ALA A 130 -11.34 5.65 8.88
C ALA A 130 -11.28 6.48 10.18
N ASN A 131 -10.14 6.51 10.87
CA ASN A 131 -9.92 7.38 12.02
C ASN A 131 -9.31 8.71 11.57
N LYS A 132 -10.16 9.64 11.11
CA LYS A 132 -9.77 11.02 10.71
C LYS A 132 -8.64 11.05 9.67
N GLY A 133 -8.77 10.24 8.64
CA GLY A 133 -7.84 10.11 7.53
C GLY A 133 -6.80 9.01 7.71
N VAL A 134 -6.74 8.33 8.85
CA VAL A 134 -5.75 7.28 9.13
C VAL A 134 -6.42 5.95 9.40
N LEU A 135 -6.06 4.94 8.62
CA LEU A 135 -6.45 3.55 8.80
C LEU A 135 -5.27 2.77 9.39
N ASN A 136 -5.52 2.01 10.46
CA ASN A 136 -4.52 1.16 11.10
C ASN A 136 -4.51 -0.25 10.49
N LEU A 137 -3.48 -0.56 9.70
CA LEU A 137 -3.27 -1.89 9.12
C LEU A 137 -2.68 -2.89 10.12
N GLN A 138 -2.33 -2.48 11.35
CA GLN A 138 -1.89 -3.38 12.41
C GLN A 138 -3.05 -4.02 13.19
N SER A 139 -4.29 -3.59 12.95
CA SER A 139 -5.47 -4.16 13.61
C SER A 139 -5.58 -5.67 13.36
N ASN A 140 -5.74 -6.42 14.46
CA ASN A 140 -5.83 -7.89 14.49
C ASN A 140 -4.61 -8.63 13.91
N MET A 141 -3.47 -7.95 13.72
CA MET A 141 -2.22 -8.60 13.38
C MET A 141 -1.66 -9.34 14.61
N PRO A 142 -1.05 -10.51 14.42
CA PRO A 142 -0.53 -11.33 15.52
C PRO A 142 0.70 -10.74 16.21
N ASP A 143 1.44 -9.87 15.50
CA ASP A 143 2.50 -9.03 16.05
C ASP A 143 2.47 -7.67 15.34
N THR A 144 2.47 -6.60 16.14
CA THR A 144 2.33 -5.20 15.70
C THR A 144 3.59 -4.38 15.95
N LYS A 145 4.71 -5.02 16.31
CA LYS A 145 5.99 -4.34 16.47
C LYS A 145 6.32 -3.57 15.17
N PRO A 146 6.68 -2.27 15.26
CA PRO A 146 7.03 -1.47 14.09
C PRO A 146 8.14 -2.13 13.25
N GLY A 147 7.96 -2.10 11.92
CA GLY A 147 8.88 -2.70 10.95
C GLY A 147 8.56 -4.15 10.58
N LEU A 148 7.70 -4.87 11.33
CA LEU A 148 7.33 -6.26 11.01
C LEU A 148 6.35 -6.37 9.85
N TYR A 149 5.43 -5.40 9.72
CA TYR A 149 4.52 -5.27 8.58
C TYR A 149 4.72 -3.89 7.96
N GLU A 150 5.14 -3.88 6.70
CA GLU A 150 5.53 -2.67 5.98
C GLU A 150 4.76 -2.59 4.65
N PRO A 151 3.68 -1.78 4.56
CA PRO A 151 2.98 -1.57 3.30
C PRO A 151 3.84 -0.67 2.38
N THR A 152 4.62 -1.29 1.50
CA THR A 152 5.63 -0.60 0.67
C THR A 152 5.13 -0.23 -0.73
N SER A 153 4.04 -0.87 -1.20
CA SER A 153 3.45 -0.66 -2.53
C SER A 153 2.12 0.08 -2.48
N PRO A 154 1.76 0.84 -3.53
CA PRO A 154 0.45 1.45 -3.64
C PRO A 154 -0.66 0.37 -3.66
N PRO A 155 -1.79 0.58 -2.95
CA PRO A 155 -2.92 -0.34 -3.02
C PRO A 155 -3.61 -0.27 -4.38
N ILE A 156 -4.29 -1.34 -4.76
CA ILE A 156 -5.26 -1.27 -5.87
C ILE A 156 -6.51 -0.54 -5.38
N ILE A 157 -6.98 0.41 -6.18
CA ILE A 157 -8.21 1.17 -5.91
C ILE A 157 -9.22 0.80 -6.98
N THR A 158 -10.39 0.33 -6.56
CA THR A 158 -11.57 0.16 -7.41
C THR A 158 -12.60 1.26 -7.10
N ASP A 159 -13.74 1.25 -7.78
CA ASP A 159 -14.87 2.13 -7.46
C ASP A 159 -15.48 1.89 -6.06
N LYS A 160 -15.09 0.79 -5.38
CA LYS A 160 -15.67 0.38 -4.09
C LYS A 160 -14.63 -0.01 -3.04
N THR A 161 -13.48 -0.52 -3.45
CA THR A 161 -12.57 -1.23 -2.55
C THR A 161 -11.13 -0.76 -2.73
N ILE A 162 -10.46 -0.56 -1.60
CA ILE A 162 -9.01 -0.47 -1.48
C ILE A 162 -8.50 -1.87 -1.19
N VAL A 163 -7.75 -2.47 -2.12
CA VAL A 163 -7.06 -3.74 -1.89
C VAL A 163 -5.63 -3.46 -1.47
N MET A 164 -5.33 -3.79 -0.21
CA MET A 164 -4.02 -3.59 0.41
C MET A 164 -3.38 -4.94 0.73
N ALA A 165 -2.16 -5.11 0.23
CA ALA A 165 -1.22 -6.16 0.65
C ALA A 165 0.05 -5.48 1.20
N GLY A 166 0.87 -6.18 1.97
CA GLY A 166 2.07 -5.58 2.57
C GLY A 166 3.28 -6.49 2.50
N SER A 167 4.43 -5.89 2.78
CA SER A 167 5.64 -6.64 3.12
C SER A 167 5.55 -7.08 4.57
N VAL A 168 6.19 -8.21 4.84
CA VAL A 168 6.49 -8.71 6.18
C VAL A 168 8.00 -8.82 6.24
N THR A 169 8.63 -8.64 7.41
CA THR A 169 10.09 -8.74 7.52
C THR A 169 10.58 -10.12 7.09
N ASP A 170 11.30 -10.17 5.97
CA ASP A 170 11.85 -11.42 5.46
C ASP A 170 13.12 -11.82 6.24
N ASN A 171 13.28 -13.11 6.49
CA ASN A 171 14.53 -13.72 6.99
C ASN A 171 15.04 -13.21 8.36
N PHE A 172 14.24 -12.45 9.11
CA PHE A 172 14.62 -11.97 10.45
C PHE A 172 14.38 -13.02 11.54
N SER A 173 13.24 -13.71 11.47
CA SER A 173 12.90 -14.80 12.38
C SER A 173 12.06 -15.88 11.70
N THR A 174 11.80 -16.97 12.43
CA THR A 174 10.84 -18.01 12.02
C THR A 174 9.44 -17.75 12.58
N ARG A 175 9.16 -16.53 13.09
CA ARG A 175 7.87 -16.15 13.66
C ARG A 175 7.61 -14.67 13.43
N GLU A 176 7.14 -14.37 12.23
CA GLU A 176 6.77 -13.05 11.75
C GLU A 176 5.26 -12.87 11.69
N THR A 177 4.84 -11.62 11.55
CA THR A 177 3.43 -11.26 11.44
C THR A 177 2.78 -11.78 10.15
N SER A 178 1.48 -11.55 9.99
CA SER A 178 0.72 -12.05 8.84
C SER A 178 0.97 -11.24 7.56
N GLY A 179 1.14 -11.91 6.42
CA GLY A 179 1.10 -11.32 5.09
C GLY A 179 -0.30 -11.05 4.53
N VAL A 180 -1.33 -10.99 5.38
CA VAL A 180 -2.75 -10.86 5.00
C VAL A 180 -3.02 -9.77 3.96
N ILE A 181 -3.84 -10.11 2.98
CA ILE A 181 -4.38 -9.19 1.98
C ILE A 181 -5.78 -8.75 2.42
N ARG A 182 -6.09 -7.46 2.35
CA ARG A 182 -7.35 -6.92 2.87
C ARG A 182 -8.03 -6.00 1.87
N GLY A 183 -9.35 -6.06 1.85
CA GLY A 183 -10.21 -5.12 1.14
C GLY A 183 -10.91 -4.19 2.10
N PHE A 184 -10.77 -2.89 1.88
CA PHE A 184 -11.45 -1.86 2.66
C PHE A 184 -12.41 -1.05 1.79
N ASP A 185 -13.51 -0.57 2.34
CA ASP A 185 -14.38 0.37 1.66
C ASP A 185 -13.61 1.63 1.26
N VAL A 186 -13.72 2.02 -0.01
CA VAL A 186 -12.93 3.12 -0.58
C VAL A 186 -13.30 4.50 -0.02
N ASN A 187 -14.52 4.63 0.51
CA ASN A 187 -15.01 5.87 1.06
C ASN A 187 -14.76 5.97 2.57
N THR A 188 -15.05 4.89 3.31
CA THR A 188 -15.05 4.89 4.78
C THR A 188 -13.80 4.27 5.39
N GLY A 189 -13.08 3.42 4.66
CA GLY A 189 -11.96 2.64 5.19
C GLY A 189 -12.37 1.44 6.06
N GLU A 190 -13.66 1.09 6.10
CA GLU A 190 -14.16 -0.09 6.81
C GLU A 190 -13.61 -1.38 6.19
N LEU A 191 -13.22 -2.36 7.01
CA LEU A 191 -12.78 -3.67 6.51
C LEU A 191 -13.97 -4.44 5.92
N LEU A 192 -13.92 -4.73 4.63
CA LEU A 192 -14.96 -5.48 3.91
C LEU A 192 -14.66 -6.97 3.86
N TRP A 193 -13.39 -7.32 3.67
CA TRP A 193 -12.93 -8.70 3.56
C TRP A 193 -11.44 -8.81 3.88
N ALA A 194 -11.03 -10.01 4.27
CA ALA A 194 -9.63 -10.39 4.39
C ALA A 194 -9.34 -11.66 3.57
N PHE A 195 -8.08 -11.86 3.20
CA PHE A 195 -7.54 -13.09 2.66
C PHE A 195 -6.20 -13.36 3.34
N ASP A 196 -6.20 -14.23 4.34
CA ASP A 196 -5.02 -14.66 5.08
C ASP A 196 -4.48 -15.98 4.47
N PRO A 197 -3.41 -15.93 3.66
CA PRO A 197 -2.97 -17.09 2.89
C PRO A 197 -2.40 -18.22 3.75
N GLY A 198 -2.03 -17.94 5.01
CA GLY A 198 -1.57 -18.96 5.96
C GLY A 198 -2.68 -19.60 6.78
N ALA A 199 -3.92 -19.10 6.68
CA ALA A 199 -5.05 -19.60 7.46
C ALA A 199 -5.73 -20.81 6.81
N LYS A 200 -6.38 -21.64 7.64
CA LYS A 200 -7.20 -22.75 7.16
C LYS A 200 -8.40 -22.26 6.34
N ASP A 201 -9.07 -21.23 6.85
CA ASP A 201 -10.07 -20.42 6.14
C ASP A 201 -9.48 -19.03 5.86
N PRO A 202 -8.98 -18.77 4.64
CA PRO A 202 -8.34 -17.50 4.32
C PRO A 202 -9.27 -16.30 4.43
N ASN A 203 -10.59 -16.48 4.23
CA ASN A 203 -11.54 -15.37 4.22
C ASN A 203 -12.17 -15.09 5.59
N ALA A 204 -11.72 -15.76 6.66
CA ALA A 204 -12.16 -15.46 8.01
C ALA A 204 -11.75 -14.04 8.41
N ILE A 205 -12.73 -13.19 8.71
CA ILE A 205 -12.47 -11.86 9.27
C ILE A 205 -12.19 -12.02 10.76
N PRO A 206 -11.05 -11.51 11.27
CA PRO A 206 -10.71 -11.60 12.67
C PRO A 206 -11.68 -10.84 13.57
N SER A 207 -11.79 -11.30 14.81
CA SER A 207 -12.56 -10.67 15.89
C SER A 207 -11.62 -10.33 17.05
N ASP A 208 -12.14 -9.76 18.14
CA ASP A 208 -11.35 -9.50 19.35
C ASP A 208 -10.73 -10.78 19.95
N GLU A 209 -11.27 -11.95 19.59
CA GLU A 209 -10.84 -13.27 20.08
C GLU A 209 -9.92 -14.00 19.08
N HIS A 210 -9.76 -13.47 17.86
CA HIS A 210 -9.01 -14.11 16.77
C HIS A 210 -8.14 -13.10 16.02
N THR A 211 -6.83 -13.30 16.00
CA THR A 211 -5.90 -12.54 15.15
C THR A 211 -5.60 -13.30 13.85
N PHE A 212 -5.06 -12.59 12.86
CA PHE A 212 -4.49 -13.23 11.67
C PHE A 212 -3.35 -14.19 12.04
N THR A 213 -3.03 -15.08 11.11
CA THR A 213 -2.08 -16.17 11.28
C THR A 213 -0.64 -15.65 11.20
N PHE A 214 0.20 -16.07 12.14
CA PHE A 214 1.65 -15.84 12.04
C PHE A 214 2.20 -16.47 10.76
N ASN A 215 3.23 -15.87 10.17
CA ASN A 215 4.00 -16.43 9.06
C ASN A 215 3.21 -16.68 7.77
N SER A 216 2.06 -16.04 7.58
CA SER A 216 1.34 -16.11 6.31
C SER A 216 2.17 -15.49 5.18
N PRO A 217 2.23 -16.11 3.99
CA PRO A 217 2.90 -15.53 2.83
C PRO A 217 2.41 -14.11 2.55
N ASN A 218 3.31 -13.22 2.17
CA ASN A 218 3.01 -11.81 1.91
C ASN A 218 2.96 -11.50 0.40
N SER A 219 2.55 -10.28 0.05
CA SER A 219 2.61 -9.76 -1.31
C SER A 219 2.97 -8.28 -1.23
N TRP A 220 4.24 -7.97 -1.45
CA TRP A 220 4.76 -6.61 -1.34
C TRP A 220 4.91 -5.90 -2.68
N ALA A 221 4.91 -6.62 -3.81
CA ALA A 221 5.10 -6.02 -5.12
C ALA A 221 3.79 -5.36 -5.64
N PRO A 222 3.87 -4.35 -6.53
CA PRO A 222 2.69 -3.75 -7.12
C PRO A 222 1.80 -4.79 -7.83
N ALA A 223 0.51 -4.76 -7.52
CA ALA A 223 -0.49 -5.66 -8.09
C ALA A 223 -1.09 -5.10 -9.40
N ALA A 224 -1.86 -5.94 -10.11
CA ALA A 224 -2.64 -5.54 -11.29
C ALA A 224 -4.13 -5.78 -11.05
N TYR A 225 -4.99 -5.03 -11.75
CA TYR A 225 -6.46 -5.16 -11.64
C TYR A 225 -7.12 -5.18 -13.01
N ASP A 226 -8.07 -6.09 -13.19
CA ASP A 226 -8.99 -6.12 -14.34
C ASP A 226 -10.41 -5.76 -13.88
N ALA A 227 -10.86 -4.55 -14.23
CA ALA A 227 -12.18 -4.04 -13.87
C ALA A 227 -13.35 -4.79 -14.53
N LYS A 228 -13.13 -5.46 -15.67
CA LYS A 228 -14.20 -6.25 -16.34
C LYS A 228 -14.45 -7.57 -15.62
N LEU A 229 -13.40 -8.16 -15.07
CA LEU A 229 -13.46 -9.41 -14.33
C LEU A 229 -13.64 -9.18 -12.82
N ASP A 230 -13.41 -7.96 -12.36
CA ASP A 230 -13.28 -7.60 -10.94
C ASP A 230 -12.24 -8.47 -10.21
N LEU A 231 -11.10 -8.72 -10.87
CA LEU A 231 -10.01 -9.54 -10.34
C LEU A 231 -8.76 -8.71 -10.11
N VAL A 232 -8.18 -8.84 -8.92
CA VAL A 232 -6.84 -8.38 -8.58
C VAL A 232 -5.86 -9.55 -8.65
N TYR A 233 -4.69 -9.31 -9.25
CA TYR A 233 -3.62 -10.29 -9.42
C TYR A 233 -2.43 -9.89 -8.56
N LEU A 234 -2.08 -10.73 -7.60
CA LEU A 234 -1.04 -10.49 -6.60
C LEU A 234 0.08 -11.53 -6.75
N PRO A 235 1.32 -11.11 -7.02
CA PRO A 235 2.47 -12.00 -6.92
C PRO A 235 2.76 -12.30 -5.45
N MET A 236 2.75 -13.58 -5.09
CA MET A 236 2.90 -14.02 -3.71
C MET A 236 4.36 -14.36 -3.39
N GLY A 237 4.81 -13.91 -2.22
CA GLY A 237 6.05 -14.36 -1.61
C GLY A 237 5.92 -15.76 -1.01
N VAL A 238 6.74 -16.03 0.01
CA VAL A 238 6.74 -17.30 0.74
C VAL A 238 6.58 -17.04 2.24
N THR A 239 6.37 -18.10 3.01
CA THR A 239 6.50 -18.00 4.46
C THR A 239 7.97 -17.80 4.85
N THR A 240 8.21 -16.74 5.60
CA THR A 240 9.50 -16.41 6.22
C THR A 240 9.98 -17.49 7.23
N PRO A 241 11.29 -17.78 7.30
CA PRO A 241 12.35 -17.24 6.43
C PRO A 241 12.30 -17.82 5.02
N ASP A 242 12.66 -17.03 4.02
CA ASP A 242 12.55 -17.41 2.60
C ASP A 242 13.46 -18.57 2.25
N ILE A 243 14.65 -18.57 2.84
CA ILE A 243 15.75 -19.49 2.51
C ILE A 243 15.59 -20.90 3.10
N TRP A 244 14.66 -21.11 4.03
CA TRP A 244 14.47 -22.39 4.69
C TRP A 244 13.00 -22.70 4.98
N GLY A 245 12.48 -23.76 4.36
CA GLY A 245 11.07 -24.15 4.44
C GLY A 245 10.74 -25.27 5.44
N GLY A 246 11.67 -25.71 6.28
CA GLY A 246 11.50 -26.94 7.07
C GLY A 246 10.39 -26.91 8.13
N ASN A 247 9.91 -25.73 8.53
CA ASN A 247 8.78 -25.55 9.45
C ASN A 247 7.47 -25.13 8.76
N ARG A 248 7.44 -25.03 7.43
CA ARG A 248 6.26 -24.51 6.72
C ARG A 248 5.16 -25.56 6.67
N THR A 249 3.94 -25.14 6.98
CA THR A 249 2.76 -26.02 6.94
C THR A 249 2.16 -26.09 5.53
N PRO A 250 1.32 -27.10 5.23
CA PRO A 250 0.58 -27.15 3.96
C PRO A 250 -0.28 -25.91 3.70
N GLU A 251 -0.82 -25.26 4.75
CA GLU A 251 -1.56 -24.01 4.64
C GLU A 251 -0.64 -22.86 4.19
N GLN A 252 0.52 -22.73 4.82
CA GLN A 252 1.53 -21.72 4.50
C GLN A 252 2.10 -21.87 3.09
N GLU A 253 2.21 -23.09 2.57
CA GLU A 253 2.69 -23.37 1.21
C GLU A 253 1.59 -23.30 0.14
N ARG A 254 0.31 -23.21 0.53
CA ARG A 254 -0.83 -23.33 -0.41
C ARG A 254 -0.82 -22.27 -1.53
N TYR A 255 -0.39 -21.06 -1.21
CA TYR A 255 -0.37 -19.90 -2.12
C TYR A 255 1.02 -19.27 -2.23
N ALA A 256 2.06 -19.96 -1.75
CA ALA A 256 3.42 -19.45 -1.76
C ALA A 256 4.02 -19.55 -3.18
N SER A 257 4.87 -18.58 -3.56
CA SER A 257 5.54 -18.56 -4.88
C SER A 257 4.59 -18.70 -6.08
N SER A 258 3.40 -18.10 -6.00
CA SER A 258 2.36 -18.17 -7.03
C SER A 258 1.90 -16.79 -7.50
N ILE A 259 0.99 -16.78 -8.47
CA ILE A 259 0.15 -15.62 -8.77
C ILE A 259 -1.22 -15.91 -8.19
N LEU A 260 -1.63 -15.11 -7.21
CA LEU A 260 -2.94 -15.20 -6.59
C LEU A 260 -3.93 -14.26 -7.29
N ALA A 261 -5.08 -14.78 -7.69
CA ALA A 261 -6.17 -13.97 -8.24
C ALA A 261 -7.36 -13.95 -7.29
N LEU A 262 -7.71 -12.78 -6.77
CA LEU A 262 -8.84 -12.57 -5.88
C LEU A 262 -9.88 -11.67 -6.54
N ASN A 263 -11.16 -11.89 -6.23
CA ASN A 263 -12.18 -10.90 -6.55
C ASN A 263 -11.96 -9.65 -5.69
N ALA A 264 -11.77 -8.48 -6.32
CA ALA A 264 -11.38 -7.26 -5.59
C ALA A 264 -12.49 -6.74 -4.66
N THR A 265 -13.77 -6.95 -5.01
CA THR A 265 -14.90 -6.52 -4.18
C THR A 265 -15.12 -7.43 -2.96
N THR A 266 -14.85 -8.74 -3.08
CA THR A 266 -15.26 -9.74 -2.08
C THR A 266 -14.14 -10.52 -1.42
N GLY A 267 -12.91 -10.42 -1.93
CA GLY A 267 -11.75 -11.17 -1.42
C GLY A 267 -11.76 -12.66 -1.75
N LYS A 268 -12.77 -13.17 -2.46
CA LYS A 268 -12.89 -14.59 -2.79
C LYS A 268 -11.83 -15.01 -3.80
N LEU A 269 -11.22 -16.17 -3.55
CA LEU A 269 -10.29 -16.80 -4.47
C LEU A 269 -10.97 -17.10 -5.82
N ALA A 270 -10.37 -16.62 -6.90
CA ALA A 270 -10.73 -17.05 -8.26
C ALA A 270 -9.84 -18.22 -8.69
N TRP A 271 -8.52 -18.08 -8.52
CA TRP A 271 -7.51 -19.11 -8.76
C TRP A 271 -6.17 -18.70 -8.13
N SER A 272 -5.24 -19.65 -8.00
CA SER A 272 -3.84 -19.44 -7.61
C SER A 272 -2.93 -20.42 -8.35
#